data_AF-M2QZ39-F1
#
_entry.id   AF-M2QZ39-F1
#
_cell.length_a   1.000
_cell.length_b   1.000
_cell.length_c   1.000
_cell.angle_alpha   90.00
_cell.angle_beta   90.00
_cell.angle_gamma   90.00
#
_symmetry.space_group_name_H-M   'P 1'
#
loop_
_entity.id
_entity.type
_entity.pdbx_description
1 polymer ?
#
loop_
_entity_poly.entity_id
_entity_poly.type
_entity_poly.pdbx_seq_one_letter_code
_entity_poly.pdbx_strand_id
1 'polypeptide(L)'
;MLYFLTLRRLLARHAHEHKRQATFLIAFSTALLLLITVYMSTEAVFGQEMWIVNAGFPGGANAWFAANVSVWYQTMGTASFVVLQLLADGLLIYRAFVLYNDARVAIVTAFVWIATLGLGVVELWASGVPSGDVFAGKAVNLGLAYFSTTIGLNVLLTVLICSRILYHARKARRLSSHDMDRAYTGAAAIIIESALPYTLSGIAYLVSDGLNSGISIVMGALYAMFACISPQLLIYRLTSDVAWTRQTHLGIERTAVEDISEKGSVMVAV
;
A
#
# COMPACT_ATOMS: atom_id res chain seq x y z
N MET A 1 11.03 -9.58 -6.38
CA MET A 1 10.38 -10.09 -7.62
C MET A 1 9.26 -9.18 -8.12
N LEU A 2 8.30 -8.78 -7.26
CA LEU A 2 7.16 -7.92 -7.65
C LEU A 2 7.56 -6.60 -8.32
N TYR A 3 8.55 -5.88 -7.79
CA TYR A 3 9.07 -4.64 -8.40
C TYR A 3 9.56 -4.82 -9.85
N PHE A 4 10.27 -5.92 -10.15
CA PHE A 4 10.74 -6.15 -11.52
C PHE A 4 9.59 -6.46 -12.48
N LEU A 5 8.54 -7.13 -11.99
CA LEU A 5 7.34 -7.41 -12.77
C LEU A 5 6.53 -6.14 -13.03
N THR A 6 6.38 -5.26 -12.04
CA THR A 6 5.75 -3.94 -12.22
C THR A 6 6.56 -3.07 -13.17
N LEU A 7 7.88 -3.02 -13.01
CA LEU A 7 8.78 -2.23 -13.85
C LEU A 7 8.72 -2.68 -15.32
N ARG A 8 8.85 -3.99 -15.61
CA ARG A 8 8.74 -4.51 -16.98
C ARG A 8 7.42 -4.12 -17.66
N ARG A 9 6.32 -4.17 -16.92
CA ARG A 9 4.99 -3.80 -17.45
C ARG A 9 4.81 -2.30 -17.62
N LEU A 10 5.27 -1.50 -16.66
CA LEU A 10 5.22 -0.04 -16.75
C LEU A 10 6.08 0.47 -17.91
N LEU A 11 7.24 -0.16 -18.17
CA LEU A 11 8.08 0.12 -19.34
C LEU A 11 7.40 -0.25 -20.66
N ALA A 12 6.74 -1.42 -20.73
CA ALA A 12 5.94 -1.78 -21.91
C ALA A 12 4.79 -0.79 -22.18
N ARG A 13 4.15 -0.28 -21.12
CA ARG A 13 3.08 0.74 -21.20
C ARG A 13 3.63 2.14 -21.53
N HIS A 14 4.86 2.44 -21.12
CA HIS A 14 5.57 3.67 -21.45
C HIS A 14 5.78 3.82 -22.96
N ALA A 15 5.92 2.70 -23.68
CA ALA A 15 6.08 2.70 -25.13
C ALA A 15 4.83 3.16 -25.90
N HIS A 16 3.62 3.02 -25.34
CA HIS A 16 2.38 3.08 -26.14
C HIS A 16 1.50 4.33 -25.96
N GLU A 17 1.43 5.05 -24.81
CA GLU A 17 0.57 6.27 -24.73
C GLU A 17 0.73 7.16 -23.47
N HIS A 18 0.98 6.61 -22.27
CA HIS A 18 0.89 7.37 -21.01
C HIS A 18 2.24 7.60 -20.29
N LYS A 19 3.18 8.27 -20.98
CA LYS A 19 4.57 8.43 -20.52
C LYS A 19 4.71 9.05 -19.13
N ARG A 20 4.01 10.15 -18.85
CA ARG A 20 4.09 10.86 -17.55
C ARG A 20 3.61 10.02 -16.37
N GLN A 21 2.48 9.33 -16.52
CA GLN A 21 1.92 8.48 -15.46
C GLN A 21 2.79 7.24 -15.21
N ALA A 22 3.30 6.62 -16.28
CA ALA A 22 4.19 5.47 -16.15
C ALA A 22 5.50 5.85 -15.43
N THR A 23 6.14 6.96 -15.82
CA THR A 23 7.36 7.46 -15.16
C THR A 23 7.12 7.81 -13.70
N PHE A 24 6.00 8.46 -13.37
CA PHE A 24 5.63 8.75 -11.98
C PHE A 24 5.47 7.46 -11.16
N LEU A 25 4.74 6.47 -11.66
CA LEU A 25 4.54 5.20 -10.95
C LEU A 25 5.82 4.38 -10.79
N ILE A 26 6.74 4.45 -11.76
CA ILE A 26 8.06 3.85 -11.65
C ILE A 26 8.85 4.54 -10.54
N ALA A 27 8.99 5.88 -10.60
CA ALA A 27 9.71 6.64 -9.59
C ALA A 27 9.15 6.41 -8.18
N PHE A 28 7.83 6.40 -8.04
CA PHE A 28 7.13 6.10 -6.80
C PHE A 28 7.45 4.68 -6.30
N SER A 29 7.37 3.66 -7.16
CA SER A 29 7.66 2.27 -6.78
C SER A 29 9.12 2.09 -6.37
N THR A 30 10.05 2.77 -7.06
CA THR A 30 11.48 2.76 -6.70
C THR A 30 11.72 3.44 -5.36
N ALA A 31 11.07 4.58 -5.09
CA ALA A 31 11.19 5.28 -3.82
C ALA A 31 10.71 4.40 -2.65
N LEU A 32 9.55 3.75 -2.78
CA LEU A 32 9.05 2.81 -1.77
C LEU A 32 10.02 1.64 -1.54
N LEU A 33 10.63 1.11 -2.61
CA LEU A 33 11.60 0.03 -2.51
C LEU A 33 12.87 0.47 -1.76
N LEU A 34 13.36 1.68 -2.02
CA LEU A 34 14.54 2.21 -1.32
C LEU A 34 14.24 2.44 0.16
N LEU A 35 13.10 3.06 0.48
CA LEU A 35 12.71 3.35 1.87
C LEU A 35 12.52 2.07 2.70
N ILE A 36 11.86 1.05 2.16
CA ILE A 36 11.71 -0.24 2.87
C ILE A 36 13.05 -0.94 3.03
N THR A 37 13.97 -0.81 2.07
CA THR A 37 15.30 -1.41 2.17
C THR A 37 16.11 -0.78 3.30
N VAL A 38 16.03 0.55 3.46
CA VAL A 38 16.67 1.24 4.58
C VAL A 38 16.11 0.73 5.91
N TYR A 39 14.78 0.71 6.06
CA TYR A 39 14.12 0.22 7.27
C TYR A 39 14.51 -1.23 7.60
N MET A 40 14.44 -2.15 6.63
CA MET A 40 14.77 -3.55 6.86
C MET A 40 16.26 -3.76 7.21
N SER A 41 17.14 -2.93 6.63
CA SER A 41 18.58 -3.01 6.92
C SER A 41 18.90 -2.52 8.34
N THR A 42 18.26 -1.43 8.78
CA THR A 42 18.45 -0.91 10.15
C THR A 42 17.91 -1.89 11.19
N GLU A 43 16.75 -2.49 10.94
CA GLU A 43 16.17 -3.53 11.80
C GLU A 43 17.05 -4.79 11.88
N ALA A 44 17.63 -5.22 10.75
CA ALA A 44 18.52 -6.37 10.72
C ALA A 44 19.80 -6.15 11.52
N VAL A 45 20.43 -4.98 11.38
CA VAL A 45 21.62 -4.60 12.15
C VAL A 45 21.28 -4.51 13.64
N PHE A 46 20.16 -3.89 13.98
CA PHE A 46 19.72 -3.79 15.37
C PHE A 46 19.47 -5.15 16.00
N GLY A 47 18.80 -6.07 15.27
CA GLY A 47 18.59 -7.44 15.72
C GLY A 47 19.90 -8.21 15.91
N GLN A 48 20.88 -8.02 15.03
CA GLN A 48 22.22 -8.60 15.19
C GLN A 48 22.93 -8.08 16.43
N GLU A 49 22.91 -6.77 16.66
CA GLU A 49 23.53 -6.16 17.85
C GLU A 49 22.87 -6.66 19.14
N MET A 50 21.55 -6.79 19.14
CA MET A 50 20.77 -7.23 20.29
C MET A 50 20.94 -8.73 20.61
N TRP A 51 20.85 -9.61 19.61
CA TRP A 51 20.78 -11.06 19.83
C TRP A 51 22.12 -11.79 19.66
N ILE A 52 23.08 -11.22 18.94
CA ILE A 52 24.35 -11.88 18.62
C ILE A 52 25.51 -11.19 19.33
N VAL A 53 25.72 -9.89 19.07
CA VAL A 53 26.89 -9.16 19.56
C VAL A 53 26.80 -8.93 21.08
N ASN A 54 25.65 -8.45 21.55
CA ASN A 54 25.42 -8.10 22.95
C ASN A 54 24.54 -9.11 23.68
N ALA A 55 24.57 -10.39 23.27
CA ALA A 55 23.76 -11.45 23.88
C ALA A 55 24.00 -11.61 25.40
N GLY A 56 25.19 -11.27 25.88
CA GLY A 56 25.58 -11.31 27.30
C GLY A 56 25.23 -10.05 28.11
N PHE A 57 24.46 -9.11 27.56
CA PHE A 57 24.12 -7.86 28.26
C PHE A 57 23.34 -8.14 29.57
N PRO A 58 23.65 -7.46 30.68
CA PRO A 58 22.92 -7.63 31.93
C PRO A 58 21.42 -7.33 31.76
N GLY A 59 20.56 -8.31 32.02
CA GLY A 59 19.11 -8.21 31.79
C GLY A 59 18.65 -8.70 30.40
N GLY A 60 19.56 -9.23 29.58
CA GLY A 60 19.27 -9.86 28.30
C GLY A 60 18.89 -8.88 27.19
N ALA A 61 18.38 -9.43 26.09
CA ALA A 61 18.04 -8.68 24.88
C ALA A 61 17.03 -7.54 25.14
N ASN A 62 16.04 -7.75 26.01
CA ASN A 62 15.04 -6.73 26.31
C ASN A 62 15.61 -5.53 27.09
N ALA A 63 16.57 -5.76 27.98
CA ALA A 63 17.24 -4.67 28.69
C ALA A 63 18.16 -3.88 27.76
N TRP A 64 18.85 -4.58 26.84
CA TRP A 64 19.65 -3.93 25.81
C TRP A 64 18.78 -3.11 24.85
N PHE A 65 17.61 -3.65 24.43
CA PHE A 65 16.62 -2.95 23.62
C PHE A 65 16.20 -1.63 24.28
N ALA A 66 15.77 -1.68 25.53
CA ALA A 66 15.30 -0.50 26.26
C ALA A 66 16.40 0.58 26.38
N ALA A 67 17.66 0.17 26.56
CA ALA A 67 18.80 1.09 26.66
C ALA A 67 19.25 1.69 25.31
N ASN A 68 18.97 1.01 24.19
CA ASN A 68 19.49 1.38 22.86
C ASN A 68 18.40 1.66 21.82
N VAL A 69 17.14 1.84 22.24
CA VAL A 69 16.02 2.13 21.33
C VAL A 69 16.20 3.44 20.55
N SER A 70 16.91 4.42 21.13
CA SER A 70 17.11 5.76 20.55
C SER A 70 18.41 5.91 19.75
N VAL A 71 19.03 4.82 19.28
CA VAL A 71 20.24 4.92 18.48
C VAL A 71 19.93 5.53 17.11
N TRP A 72 20.82 6.39 16.61
CA TRP A 72 20.59 7.22 15.41
C TRP A 72 20.13 6.42 14.18
N TYR A 73 20.67 5.21 13.95
CA TYR A 73 20.30 4.40 12.80
C TYR A 73 18.90 3.79 12.95
N GLN A 74 18.43 3.57 14.18
CA GLN A 74 17.06 3.13 14.44
C GLN A 74 16.04 4.24 14.17
N THR A 75 16.35 5.47 14.58
CA THR A 75 15.56 6.64 14.24
C THR A 75 15.50 6.86 12.73
N MET A 76 16.61 6.64 12.01
CA MET A 76 16.65 6.71 10.55
C MET A 76 15.78 5.64 9.87
N GLY A 77 15.79 4.41 10.39
CA GLY A 77 14.93 3.33 9.95
C GLY A 77 13.45 3.70 10.09
N THR A 78 13.07 4.10 11.30
CA THR A 78 11.70 4.52 11.63
C THR A 78 11.25 5.70 10.76
N ALA A 79 12.10 6.71 10.55
CA ALA A 79 11.81 7.84 9.67
C ALA A 79 11.55 7.40 8.23
N SER A 80 12.34 6.47 7.72
CA SER A 80 12.17 5.91 6.38
C SER A 80 10.84 5.18 6.24
N PHE A 81 10.42 4.45 7.27
CA PHE A 81 9.13 3.78 7.32
C PHE A 81 7.95 4.76 7.36
N VAL A 82 8.02 5.80 8.21
CA VAL A 82 6.98 6.84 8.27
C VAL A 82 6.82 7.53 6.92
N VAL A 83 7.92 7.88 6.24
CA VAL A 83 7.88 8.49 4.91
C VAL A 83 7.27 7.53 3.88
N LEU A 84 7.63 6.24 3.92
CA LEU A 84 7.04 5.21 3.07
C LEU A 84 5.52 5.16 3.22
N GLN A 85 5.05 5.14 4.47
CA GLN A 85 3.63 5.08 4.80
C GLN A 85 2.89 6.33 4.31
N LEU A 86 3.44 7.53 4.55
CA LEU A 86 2.86 8.79 4.09
C LEU A 86 2.73 8.84 2.56
N LEU A 87 3.75 8.36 1.83
CA LEU A 87 3.71 8.27 0.37
C LEU A 87 2.65 7.27 -0.11
N ALA A 88 2.54 6.11 0.54
CA ALA A 88 1.53 5.09 0.22
C ALA A 88 0.11 5.63 0.42
N ASP A 89 -0.16 6.27 1.56
CA ASP A 89 -1.47 6.84 1.88
C ASP A 89 -1.83 8.00 0.95
N GLY A 90 -0.86 8.85 0.60
CA GLY A 90 -1.06 9.94 -0.36
C GLY A 90 -1.53 9.44 -1.74
N LEU A 91 -1.02 8.29 -2.21
CA LEU A 91 -1.48 7.67 -3.46
C LEU A 91 -2.92 7.17 -3.35
N LEU A 92 -3.31 6.59 -2.21
CA LEU A 92 -4.68 6.11 -1.98
C LEU A 92 -5.68 7.27 -1.90
N ILE A 93 -5.31 8.37 -1.25
CA ILE A 93 -6.12 9.60 -1.17
C ILE A 93 -6.33 10.19 -2.55
N TYR A 94 -5.26 10.31 -3.35
CA TYR A 94 -5.36 10.79 -4.73
C TYR A 94 -6.35 9.94 -5.56
N ARG A 95 -6.32 8.62 -5.40
CA ARG A 95 -7.26 7.71 -6.08
C ARG A 95 -8.69 7.87 -5.60
N ALA A 96 -8.90 8.03 -4.30
CA ALA A 96 -10.22 8.29 -3.73
C ALA A 96 -10.80 9.61 -4.28
N PHE A 97 -9.97 10.66 -4.37
CA PHE A 97 -10.35 11.95 -4.96
C PHE A 97 -10.78 11.82 -6.43
N VAL A 98 -9.93 11.21 -7.27
CA VAL A 98 -10.22 11.02 -8.70
C VAL A 98 -11.50 10.20 -8.92
N LEU A 99 -11.75 9.20 -8.06
CA LEU A 99 -12.91 8.32 -8.20
C LEU A 99 -14.24 8.97 -7.75
N TYR A 100 -14.21 9.74 -6.66
CA TYR A 100 -15.42 10.41 -6.17
C TYR A 100 -15.73 11.70 -6.94
N ASN A 101 -14.72 12.34 -7.51
CA ASN A 101 -14.80 13.67 -8.14
C ASN A 101 -15.49 14.70 -7.21
N ASP A 102 -15.31 14.54 -5.89
CA ASP A 102 -15.86 15.39 -4.84
C ASP A 102 -14.74 15.77 -3.88
N ALA A 103 -14.53 17.07 -3.72
CA ALA A 103 -13.51 17.63 -2.85
C ALA A 103 -13.74 17.29 -1.37
N ARG A 104 -14.98 17.05 -0.93
CA ARG A 104 -15.30 16.79 0.48
C ARG A 104 -14.64 15.52 1.01
N VAL A 105 -14.68 14.44 0.22
CA VAL A 105 -14.06 13.15 0.58
C VAL A 105 -12.54 13.28 0.67
N ALA A 106 -11.94 14.06 -0.23
CA ALA A 106 -10.51 14.34 -0.19
C ALA A 106 -10.12 15.22 0.99
N ILE A 107 -10.92 16.23 1.34
CA ILE A 107 -10.65 17.11 2.50
C ILE A 107 -10.68 16.30 3.80
N VAL A 108 -11.70 15.45 3.99
CA VAL A 108 -11.82 14.62 5.19
C VAL A 108 -10.63 13.67 5.32
N THR A 109 -10.27 12.96 4.24
CA THR A 109 -9.17 12.01 4.27
C THR A 109 -7.80 12.69 4.34
N ALA A 110 -7.63 13.86 3.73
CA ALA A 110 -6.43 14.68 3.85
C ALA A 110 -6.26 15.24 5.28
N PHE A 111 -7.34 15.60 5.96
CA PHE A 111 -7.25 16.06 7.35
C PHE A 111 -6.75 14.94 8.27
N VAL A 112 -7.29 13.73 8.12
CA VAL A 112 -6.80 12.55 8.87
C VAL A 112 -5.34 12.25 8.51
N TRP A 113 -4.95 12.38 7.24
CA TRP A 113 -3.57 12.18 6.80
C TRP A 113 -2.59 13.21 7.38
N ILE A 114 -2.98 14.48 7.49
CA ILE A 114 -2.20 15.52 8.16
C ILE A 114 -2.08 15.21 9.66
N ALA A 115 -3.13 14.70 10.30
CA ALA A 115 -3.07 14.25 11.68
C ALA A 115 -2.08 13.08 11.83
N THR A 116 -2.09 12.11 10.92
CA THR A 116 -1.10 11.01 10.88
C THR A 116 0.33 11.54 10.70
N LEU A 117 0.54 12.55 9.85
CA LEU A 117 1.84 13.20 9.70
C LEU A 117 2.30 13.85 11.00
N GLY A 118 1.41 14.58 11.68
CA GLY A 118 1.69 15.18 12.98
C GLY A 118 2.08 14.14 14.04
N LEU A 119 1.32 13.04 14.12
CA LEU A 119 1.63 11.92 15.02
C LEU A 119 2.97 11.27 14.68
N GLY A 120 3.28 11.07 13.39
CA GLY A 120 4.56 10.50 12.96
C GLY A 120 5.76 11.40 13.28
N VAL A 121 5.61 12.73 13.16
CA VAL A 121 6.66 13.67 13.58
C VAL A 121 6.89 13.61 15.09
N VAL A 122 5.82 13.51 15.88
CA VAL A 122 5.92 13.36 17.34
C VAL A 122 6.58 12.03 17.71
N GLU A 123 6.25 10.94 17.02
CA GLU A 123 6.86 9.62 17.20
C GLU A 123 8.36 9.65 16.89
N LEU A 124 8.76 10.27 15.78
CA LEU A 124 10.17 10.41 15.41
C LEU A 124 10.95 11.27 16.40
N TRP A 125 10.33 12.35 16.89
CA TRP A 125 10.92 13.18 17.93
C TRP A 125 11.07 12.41 19.24
N ALA A 126 10.05 11.68 19.67
CA ALA A 126 10.09 10.86 20.88
C ALA A 126 11.15 9.74 20.78
N SER A 127 11.31 9.14 19.60
CA SER A 127 12.30 8.08 19.35
C SER A 127 13.74 8.58 19.28
N GLY A 128 13.95 9.87 19.01
CA GLY A 128 15.27 10.49 18.88
C GLY A 128 15.85 11.09 20.17
N VAL A 129 15.05 11.19 21.24
CA VAL A 129 15.49 11.79 22.52
C VAL A 129 16.05 10.69 23.43
N PRO A 130 17.28 10.82 23.99
CA PRO A 130 17.92 9.79 24.84
C PRO A 130 17.20 9.46 26.16
N SER A 131 16.19 10.25 26.52
CA SER A 131 15.30 10.05 27.67
C SER A 131 13.83 9.86 27.26
N GLY A 132 13.58 9.67 25.96
CA GLY A 132 12.29 9.29 25.43
C GLY A 132 12.03 7.83 25.78
N ASP A 133 11.53 7.58 26.99
CA ASP A 133 11.04 6.27 27.37
C ASP A 133 9.88 5.89 26.43
N VAL A 134 10.21 5.21 25.34
CA VAL A 134 9.24 4.64 24.38
C VAL A 134 8.26 3.70 25.11
N PHE A 135 8.64 3.23 26.30
CA PHE A 135 7.88 2.34 27.17
C PHE A 135 7.22 3.00 28.40
N ALA A 136 7.50 4.26 28.75
CA ALA A 136 6.89 4.90 29.92
C ALA A 136 5.50 5.47 29.58
N GLY A 137 4.53 4.60 29.27
CA GLY A 137 3.09 4.85 29.23
C GLY A 137 2.56 5.86 28.21
N LYS A 138 3.12 7.08 28.13
CA LYS A 138 2.73 8.14 27.21
C LYS A 138 3.22 7.89 25.78
N ALA A 139 4.42 7.33 25.61
CA ALA A 139 4.96 7.01 24.28
C ALA A 139 4.29 5.78 23.66
N VAL A 140 4.02 4.74 24.45
CA VAL A 140 3.21 3.57 24.03
C VAL A 140 1.82 4.03 23.53
N ASN A 141 1.16 4.94 24.26
CA ASN A 141 -0.12 5.49 23.85
C ASN A 141 -0.02 6.31 22.54
N LEU A 142 1.09 7.01 22.30
CA LEU A 142 1.31 7.78 21.08
C LEU A 142 1.61 6.89 19.87
N GLY A 143 2.43 5.85 20.03
CA GLY A 143 2.68 4.85 18.98
C GLY A 143 1.39 4.10 18.62
N LEU A 144 0.64 3.63 19.61
CA LEU A 144 -0.67 3.01 19.39
C LEU A 144 -1.65 3.96 18.67
N ALA A 145 -1.67 5.24 19.03
CA ALA A 145 -2.49 6.25 18.35
C ALA A 145 -2.06 6.47 16.89
N TYR A 146 -0.75 6.50 16.62
CA TYR A 146 -0.22 6.63 15.26
C TYR A 146 -0.58 5.42 14.39
N PHE A 147 -0.29 4.21 14.85
CA PHE A 147 -0.57 2.99 14.09
C PHE A 147 -2.07 2.78 13.89
N SER A 148 -2.90 3.00 14.92
CA SER A 148 -4.36 2.87 14.79
C SER A 148 -4.96 3.89 13.83
N THR A 149 -4.49 5.14 13.85
CA THR A 149 -4.95 6.18 12.91
C THR A 149 -4.55 5.85 11.48
N THR A 150 -3.32 5.38 11.26
CA THR A 150 -2.81 4.99 9.95
C THR A 150 -3.58 3.80 9.37
N ILE A 151 -3.73 2.72 10.15
CA ILE A 151 -4.49 1.53 9.74
C ILE A 151 -5.95 1.91 9.49
N GLY A 152 -6.54 2.71 10.38
CA GLY A 152 -7.91 3.21 10.24
C GLY A 152 -8.12 4.03 8.96
N LEU A 153 -7.19 4.93 8.64
CA LEU A 153 -7.21 5.71 7.40
C LEU A 153 -7.15 4.78 6.17
N ASN A 154 -6.27 3.78 6.19
CA ASN A 154 -6.13 2.83 5.08
C ASN A 154 -7.39 2.00 4.85
N VAL A 155 -8.02 1.52 5.93
CA VAL A 155 -9.31 0.80 5.89
C VAL A 155 -10.41 1.71 5.35
N LEU A 156 -10.51 2.93 5.87
CA LEU A 156 -11.50 3.92 5.44
C LEU A 156 -11.37 4.21 3.94
N LEU A 157 -10.15 4.47 3.46
CA LEU A 157 -9.87 4.72 2.03
C LEU A 157 -10.23 3.51 1.17
N THR A 158 -9.86 2.31 1.61
CA THR A 158 -10.18 1.06 0.90
C THR A 158 -11.69 0.87 0.77
N VAL A 159 -12.44 1.06 1.86
CA VAL A 159 -13.90 0.95 1.87
C VAL A 159 -14.55 2.01 0.97
N LEU A 160 -14.10 3.27 1.05
CA LEU A 160 -14.59 4.34 0.19
C LEU A 160 -14.39 3.99 -1.29
N ILE A 161 -13.17 3.61 -1.68
CA ILE A 161 -12.85 3.23 -3.06
C ILE A 161 -13.74 2.06 -3.52
N CYS A 162 -13.83 0.98 -2.74
CA CYS A 162 -14.60 -0.20 -3.11
C CYS A 162 -16.11 0.10 -3.18
N SER A 163 -16.65 0.86 -2.23
CA SER A 163 -18.08 1.21 -2.20
C SER A 163 -18.50 2.01 -3.43
N ARG A 164 -17.64 2.94 -3.89
CA ARG A 164 -17.89 3.76 -5.07
C ARG A 164 -17.81 2.95 -6.35
N ILE A 165 -16.81 2.06 -6.48
CA ILE A 165 -16.71 1.13 -7.62
C ILE A 165 -17.98 0.28 -7.72
N LEU A 166 -18.42 -0.31 -6.61
CA LEU A 166 -19.63 -1.13 -6.58
C LEU A 166 -20.91 -0.32 -6.83
N TYR A 167 -20.97 0.94 -6.39
CA TYR A 167 -22.08 1.83 -6.72
C TYR A 167 -22.17 2.08 -8.23
N HIS A 168 -21.04 2.37 -8.89
CA HIS A 168 -20.98 2.54 -10.34
C HIS A 168 -21.30 1.23 -11.08
N ALA A 169 -20.83 0.09 -10.58
CA ALA A 169 -21.18 -1.24 -11.11
C ALA A 169 -22.71 -1.46 -11.08
N ARG A 170 -23.35 -1.21 -9.94
CA ARG A 170 -24.80 -1.35 -9.77
C ARG A 170 -25.59 -0.38 -10.66
N LYS A 171 -25.10 0.83 -10.87
CA LYS A 171 -25.72 1.80 -11.78
C LYS A 171 -25.57 1.39 -13.24
N ALA A 172 -24.39 0.91 -13.64
CA ALA A 172 -24.12 0.39 -14.98
C ALA A 172 -24.96 -0.85 -15.29
N ARG A 173 -25.17 -1.72 -14.30
CA ARG A 173 -26.05 -2.91 -14.40
C ARG A 173 -27.50 -2.57 -14.78
N ARG A 174 -27.97 -1.36 -14.48
CA ARG A 174 -29.32 -0.89 -14.88
C ARG A 174 -29.39 -0.42 -16.33
N LEU A 175 -28.26 -0.23 -17.00
CA LEU A 175 -28.14 0.44 -18.30
C LEU A 175 -27.38 -0.38 -19.37
N SER A 176 -26.64 -1.43 -19.02
CA SER A 176 -25.80 -2.21 -19.96
C SER A 176 -25.50 -3.64 -19.52
N SER A 177 -25.00 -4.43 -20.47
CA SER A 177 -24.74 -5.89 -20.44
C SER A 177 -23.79 -6.37 -19.32
N HIS A 178 -23.89 -7.66 -19.01
CA HIS A 178 -23.21 -8.38 -17.94
C HIS A 178 -21.67 -8.24 -17.89
N ASP A 179 -21.00 -7.88 -18.99
CA ASP A 179 -19.54 -7.83 -19.07
C ASP A 179 -18.93 -6.63 -18.32
N MET A 180 -19.62 -5.48 -18.32
CA MET A 180 -19.16 -4.29 -17.60
C MET A 180 -19.22 -4.48 -16.08
N ASP A 181 -20.20 -5.25 -15.61
CA ASP A 181 -20.38 -5.58 -14.19
C ASP A 181 -19.22 -6.42 -13.66
N ARG A 182 -18.79 -7.44 -14.43
CA ARG A 182 -17.63 -8.30 -14.09
C ARG A 182 -16.35 -7.48 -13.95
N ALA A 183 -16.12 -6.52 -14.84
CA ALA A 183 -14.94 -5.66 -14.80
C ALA A 183 -14.89 -4.80 -13.51
N TYR A 184 -16.02 -4.18 -13.11
CA TYR A 184 -16.05 -3.38 -11.87
C TYR A 184 -15.92 -4.25 -10.61
N THR A 185 -16.58 -5.42 -10.56
CA THR A 185 -16.44 -6.33 -9.42
C THR A 185 -15.02 -6.90 -9.31
N GLY A 186 -14.37 -7.18 -10.44
CA GLY A 186 -12.96 -7.61 -10.47
C GLY A 186 -12.02 -6.52 -9.97
N ALA A 187 -12.22 -5.27 -10.40
CA ALA A 187 -11.44 -4.13 -9.91
C ALA A 187 -11.58 -3.93 -8.39
N ALA A 188 -12.80 -4.05 -7.84
CA ALA A 188 -13.02 -3.99 -6.40
C ALA A 188 -12.34 -5.16 -5.67
N ALA A 189 -12.46 -6.38 -6.19
CA ALA A 189 -11.82 -7.57 -5.62
C ALA A 189 -10.28 -7.42 -5.56
N ILE A 190 -9.68 -6.87 -6.61
CA ILE A 190 -8.24 -6.60 -6.66
C ILE A 190 -7.78 -5.63 -5.58
N ILE A 191 -8.55 -4.56 -5.36
CA ILE A 191 -8.24 -3.57 -4.33
C ILE A 191 -8.31 -4.21 -2.95
N ILE A 192 -9.37 -4.97 -2.68
CA ILE A 192 -9.56 -5.68 -1.41
C ILE A 192 -8.44 -6.69 -1.20
N GLU A 193 -8.18 -7.58 -2.16
CA GLU A 193 -7.14 -8.59 -2.07
C GLU A 193 -5.73 -8.00 -1.87
N SER A 194 -5.46 -6.82 -2.42
CA SER A 194 -4.18 -6.14 -2.25
C SER A 194 -4.05 -5.45 -0.88
N ALA A 195 -5.16 -4.93 -0.34
CA ALA A 195 -5.20 -4.23 0.95
C ALA A 195 -5.26 -5.18 2.15
N LEU A 196 -5.87 -6.36 2.00
CA LEU A 196 -6.08 -7.32 3.08
C LEU A 196 -4.82 -7.68 3.87
N PRO A 197 -3.68 -8.06 3.26
CA PRO A 197 -2.49 -8.46 4.01
C PRO A 197 -2.01 -7.36 4.96
N TYR A 198 -1.97 -6.12 4.47
CA TYR A 198 -1.55 -4.95 5.24
C TYR A 198 -2.48 -4.70 6.44
N THR A 199 -3.79 -4.64 6.19
CA THR A 199 -4.78 -4.40 7.25
C THR A 199 -4.78 -5.51 8.30
N LEU A 200 -4.73 -6.78 7.87
CA LEU A 200 -4.80 -7.91 8.80
C LEU A 200 -3.56 -7.97 9.69
N SER A 201 -2.36 -7.78 9.11
CA SER A 201 -1.12 -7.71 9.89
C SER A 201 -1.10 -6.50 10.83
N GLY A 202 -1.63 -5.35 10.40
CA GLY A 202 -1.67 -4.14 11.23
C GLY A 202 -2.60 -4.30 12.44
N ILE A 203 -3.79 -4.90 12.25
CA ILE A 203 -4.70 -5.20 13.35
C ILE A 203 -4.08 -6.23 14.30
N ALA A 204 -3.48 -7.29 13.76
CA ALA A 204 -2.81 -8.31 14.58
C ALA A 204 -1.66 -7.72 15.39
N TYR A 205 -0.89 -6.79 14.81
CA TYR A 205 0.13 -6.02 15.50
C TYR A 205 -0.47 -5.18 16.63
N LEU A 206 -1.49 -4.35 16.34
CA LEU A 206 -2.12 -3.47 17.32
C LEU A 206 -2.71 -4.24 18.51
N VAL A 207 -3.36 -5.38 18.26
CA VAL A 207 -3.90 -6.24 19.31
C VAL A 207 -2.79 -6.89 20.13
N SER A 208 -1.75 -7.41 19.48
CA SER A 208 -0.64 -8.06 20.18
C SER A 208 0.17 -7.07 21.03
N ASP A 209 0.35 -5.85 20.51
CA ASP A 209 1.05 -4.76 21.19
C ASP A 209 0.24 -4.24 22.39
N GLY A 210 -1.06 -4.02 22.22
CA GLY A 210 -1.95 -3.65 23.32
C GLY A 210 -2.03 -4.71 24.43
N LEU A 211 -1.81 -5.99 24.10
CA LEU A 211 -1.73 -7.09 25.05
C LEU A 211 -0.32 -7.30 25.64
N ASN A 212 0.67 -6.47 25.28
CA ASN A 212 2.08 -6.61 25.67
C ASN A 212 2.65 -8.02 25.37
N SER A 213 2.21 -8.63 24.28
CA SER A 213 2.67 -9.96 23.86
C SER A 213 3.88 -9.85 22.95
N GLY A 214 4.89 -10.71 23.15
CA GLY A 214 6.08 -10.78 22.27
C GLY A 214 5.76 -11.12 20.80
N ILE A 215 4.54 -11.56 20.50
CA ILE A 215 4.05 -11.77 19.12
C ILE A 215 3.97 -10.44 18.35
N SER A 216 3.86 -9.30 19.05
CA SER A 216 3.82 -7.97 18.42
C SER A 216 5.05 -7.71 17.54
N ILE A 217 6.22 -8.22 17.91
CA ILE A 217 7.46 -8.07 17.13
C ILE A 217 7.30 -8.70 15.74
N VAL A 218 6.81 -9.94 15.69
CA VAL A 218 6.62 -10.67 14.42
C VAL A 218 5.52 -10.01 13.59
N MET A 219 4.41 -9.62 14.22
CA MET A 219 3.30 -8.97 13.53
C MET A 219 3.68 -7.57 13.01
N GLY A 220 4.49 -6.82 13.76
CA GLY A 220 5.03 -5.52 13.36
C GLY A 220 5.95 -5.64 12.15
N ALA A 221 6.84 -6.64 12.14
CA ALA A 221 7.68 -6.93 10.97
C ALA A 221 6.86 -7.28 9.72
N LEU A 222 5.82 -8.12 9.87
CA LEU A 222 4.90 -8.44 8.77
C LEU A 222 4.15 -7.20 8.28
N TYR A 223 3.65 -6.38 9.20
CA TYR A 223 2.97 -5.12 8.90
C TYR A 223 3.88 -4.19 8.08
N ALA A 224 5.13 -4.01 8.50
CA ALA A 224 6.08 -3.17 7.79
C ALA A 224 6.38 -3.69 6.38
N MET A 225 6.54 -5.00 6.20
CA MET A 225 6.73 -5.60 4.88
C MET A 225 5.49 -5.38 3.97
N PHE A 226 4.29 -5.62 4.51
CA PHE A 226 3.05 -5.46 3.75
C PHE A 226 2.73 -4.01 3.42
N ALA A 227 3.22 -3.04 4.19
CA ALA A 227 3.09 -1.61 3.89
C ALA A 227 3.70 -1.23 2.54
N CYS A 228 4.79 -1.91 2.12
CA CYS A 228 5.39 -1.72 0.81
C CYS A 228 4.76 -2.62 -0.26
N ILE A 229 4.46 -3.87 0.08
CA ILE A 229 3.96 -4.87 -0.87
C ILE A 229 2.54 -4.52 -1.36
N SER A 230 1.66 -4.03 -0.48
CA SER A 230 0.26 -3.73 -0.83
C SER A 230 0.14 -2.66 -1.93
N PRO A 231 0.78 -1.48 -1.83
CA PRO A 231 0.81 -0.49 -2.91
C PRO A 231 1.40 -1.04 -4.22
N GLN A 232 2.44 -1.89 -4.14
CA GLN A 232 3.06 -2.50 -5.31
C GLN A 232 2.14 -3.52 -6.00
N LEU A 233 1.46 -4.38 -5.24
CA LEU A 233 0.45 -5.33 -5.75
C LEU A 233 -0.71 -4.59 -6.41
N LEU A 234 -1.16 -3.52 -5.78
CA LEU A 234 -2.23 -2.69 -6.30
C LEU A 234 -1.86 -2.03 -7.62
N ILE A 235 -0.65 -1.47 -7.74
CA ILE A 235 -0.14 -0.92 -9.02
C ILE A 235 -0.02 -2.03 -10.07
N TYR A 236 0.56 -3.18 -9.69
CA TYR A 236 0.74 -4.32 -10.58
C TYR A 236 -0.59 -4.80 -11.18
N ARG A 237 -1.58 -5.08 -10.33
CA ARG A 237 -2.87 -5.62 -10.76
C ARG A 237 -3.67 -4.62 -11.58
N LEU A 238 -3.66 -3.32 -11.24
CA LEU A 238 -4.30 -2.30 -12.07
C LEU A 238 -3.69 -2.18 -13.47
N THR A 239 -2.37 -2.33 -13.59
CA THR A 239 -1.74 -2.36 -14.94
C THR A 239 -2.07 -3.63 -15.72
N SER A 240 -2.40 -4.72 -15.02
CA SER A 240 -2.74 -6.03 -15.62
C SER A 240 -4.15 -6.02 -16.17
N ASP A 241 -5.10 -5.53 -15.39
CA ASP A 241 -6.51 -5.54 -15.74
C ASP A 241 -6.84 -4.55 -16.86
N VAL A 242 -6.21 -3.37 -16.86
CA VAL A 242 -6.37 -2.43 -17.98
C VAL A 242 -5.80 -3.01 -19.28
N ALA A 243 -4.73 -3.82 -19.19
CA ALA A 243 -4.19 -4.52 -20.36
C ALA A 243 -5.12 -5.65 -20.83
N TRP A 244 -5.74 -6.40 -19.89
CA TRP A 244 -6.74 -7.41 -20.20
C TRP A 244 -7.95 -6.79 -20.92
N THR A 245 -8.56 -5.75 -20.36
CA THR A 245 -9.71 -5.06 -20.96
C THR A 245 -9.40 -4.55 -22.37
N ARG A 246 -8.21 -3.97 -22.59
CA ARG A 246 -7.79 -3.50 -23.93
C ARG A 246 -7.63 -4.66 -24.93
N GLN A 247 -7.07 -5.79 -24.50
CA GLN A 247 -6.92 -6.98 -25.36
C GLN A 247 -8.27 -7.64 -25.66
N THR A 248 -9.21 -7.67 -24.70
CA THR A 248 -10.55 -8.19 -24.93
C THR A 248 -11.32 -7.33 -25.94
N HIS A 249 -11.24 -5.99 -25.83
CA HIS A 249 -11.84 -5.10 -26.82
C HIS A 249 -11.23 -5.27 -28.22
N LEU A 250 -9.89 -5.34 -28.33
CA LEU A 250 -9.21 -5.54 -29.61
C LEU A 250 -9.45 -6.94 -30.21
N GLY A 251 -9.59 -7.97 -29.36
CA GLY A 251 -9.92 -9.33 -29.77
C GLY A 251 -11.34 -9.42 -30.32
N ILE A 252 -12.32 -8.80 -29.65
CA ILE A 252 -13.70 -8.73 -30.09
C ILE A 252 -13.82 -7.95 -31.42
N GLU A 253 -13.13 -6.82 -31.55
CA GLU A 253 -13.09 -6.05 -32.81
C GLU A 253 -12.48 -6.86 -33.96
N ARG A 254 -11.39 -7.61 -33.72
CA ARG A 254 -10.78 -8.47 -34.74
C ARG A 254 -11.71 -9.60 -35.19
N THR A 255 -12.35 -10.31 -34.25
CA THR A 255 -13.31 -11.37 -34.59
C THR A 255 -14.53 -10.81 -35.33
N ALA A 256 -15.00 -9.60 -34.97
CA ALA A 256 -16.10 -8.95 -35.67
C ALA A 256 -15.71 -8.53 -37.10
N VAL A 257 -14.47 -8.08 -37.32
CA VAL A 257 -13.95 -7.73 -38.64
C VAL A 257 -13.73 -8.98 -39.50
N GLU A 258 -13.27 -10.09 -38.94
CA GLU A 258 -13.14 -11.38 -39.63
C GLU A 258 -14.52 -11.94 -40.02
N ASP A 259 -15.52 -11.90 -39.14
CA ASP A 259 -16.91 -12.30 -39.43
C ASP A 259 -17.55 -11.46 -40.56
N ILE A 260 -17.24 -10.16 -40.62
CA ILE A 260 -17.70 -9.26 -41.69
C ILE A 260 -16.97 -9.56 -43.00
N SER A 261 -15.67 -9.87 -42.96
CA SER A 261 -14.89 -10.23 -44.14
C SER A 261 -15.31 -11.58 -44.72
N GLU A 262 -15.68 -12.54 -43.88
CA GLU A 262 -16.17 -13.86 -44.28
C GLU A 262 -17.57 -13.74 -44.90
N LYS A 263 -18.49 -13.00 -44.29
CA LYS A 263 -19.82 -12.72 -44.86
C LYS A 263 -19.78 -11.86 -46.12
N GLY A 264 -18.86 -10.90 -46.19
CA GLY A 264 -18.63 -10.08 -47.38
C GLY A 264 -18.09 -10.91 -48.57
N SER A 265 -17.25 -11.91 -48.31
CA SER A 265 -16.76 -12.82 -49.35
C SER A 265 -17.84 -13.79 -49.85
N VAL A 266 -18.76 -14.21 -48.99
CA VAL A 266 -19.90 -15.06 -49.37
C VAL A 266 -20.93 -14.29 -50.22
N MET A 267 -21.10 -12.98 -49.99
CA MET A 267 -22.06 -12.16 -50.73
C MET A 267 -21.56 -11.69 -52.11
N VAL A 268 -20.25 -11.77 -52.39
CA VAL A 268 -19.65 -11.48 -53.72
C VAL A 268 -19.56 -12.75 -54.58
N ALA A 269 -19.75 -13.93 -53.98
CA ALA A 269 -19.66 -15.23 -54.64
C ALA A 269 -21.03 -15.82 -55.08
N VAL A 270 -22.12 -15.04 -55.02
CA VAL A 270 -23.47 -15.38 -55.47
C VAL A 270 -23.92 -14.38 -56.53
#